data_AF-A0A2J8TE68-F1
#
_entry.id   AF-A0A2J8TE68-F1
#
_cell.length_a   1.000
_cell.length_b   1.000
_cell.length_c   1.000
_cell.angle_alpha   90.00
_cell.angle_beta   90.00
_cell.angle_gamma   90.00
#
_symmetry.space_group_name_H-M   'P 1'
#
loop_
_entity.id
_entity.type
_entity.pdbx_description
1 polymer ?
#
loop_
_entity_poly.entity_id
_entity_poly.type
_entity_poly.pdbx_seq_one_letter_code
_entity_poly.pdbx_strand_id
1 'polypeptide(L)'
;WLPLVLLLAVLLLAVLCKVYLGLFSGSSPNPFSEDVKRPPAPLVTDKEARKKVLKQGIHYIGRMEEGSTGRFILDQITEGQLDWAPLSSPFDIMVLEGPNGRKEYPMYSGEKAYIQGLKEKFPQEEAIIDKYIKLVKVVSSGAPHAILLKFLPLPVVQLLNRCGLLTRFSPFLQASTQSLAEVLQQLGASSELQAVLSYIFPTYGVTPSHSAFSMHALLVNHYMEGGFYPRGGSSEIAFHTIPVIQRAGGAVLT
;
A
#
# COMPACT_ATOMS: atom_id res chain seq x y z
N TRP A 1 -24.87 -49.90 10.74
CA TRP A 1 -23.80 -49.11 10.11
C TRP A 1 -24.33 -47.87 9.37
N LEU A 2 -25.20 -48.01 8.35
CA LEU A 2 -25.85 -46.86 7.68
C LEU A 2 -26.49 -45.79 8.60
N PRO A 3 -27.29 -46.13 9.63
CA PRO A 3 -27.94 -45.11 10.47
C PRO A 3 -26.94 -44.33 11.34
N LEU A 4 -25.82 -44.96 11.72
CA LEU A 4 -24.77 -44.30 12.50
C LEU A 4 -23.98 -43.29 11.65
N VAL A 5 -23.71 -43.65 10.39
CA VAL A 5 -23.06 -42.77 9.42
C VAL A 5 -23.95 -41.57 9.08
N LEU A 6 -25.25 -41.80 8.89
CA LEU A 6 -26.24 -40.73 8.68
C LEU A 6 -26.32 -39.77 9.88
N LEU A 7 -26.34 -40.30 11.10
CA LEU A 7 -26.34 -39.48 12.31
C LEU A 7 -25.08 -38.62 12.41
N LEU A 8 -23.90 -39.19 12.15
CA LEU A 8 -22.63 -38.46 12.15
C LEU A 8 -22.59 -37.37 11.06
N ALA A 9 -23.13 -37.64 9.87
CA ALA A 9 -23.22 -36.67 8.79
C ALA A 9 -24.15 -35.49 9.15
N VAL A 10 -25.31 -35.76 9.77
CA VAL A 10 -26.25 -34.72 10.22
C VAL A 10 -25.64 -33.87 11.34
N LEU A 11 -24.96 -34.50 12.31
CA LEU A 11 -24.26 -33.77 13.38
C LEU A 11 -23.14 -32.90 12.81
N LEU A 12 -22.36 -33.41 11.86
CA LEU A 12 -21.34 -32.64 11.17
C LEU A 12 -21.94 -31.44 10.43
N LEU A 13 -23.03 -31.64 9.69
CA LEU A 13 -23.73 -30.57 8.97
C LEU A 13 -24.29 -29.51 9.94
N ALA A 14 -24.85 -29.92 11.08
CA ALA A 14 -25.36 -29.01 12.10
C ALA A 14 -24.23 -28.18 12.74
N VAL A 15 -23.08 -28.80 13.01
CA VAL A 15 -21.88 -28.10 13.49
C VAL A 15 -21.38 -27.13 12.43
N LEU A 16 -21.27 -27.55 11.17
CA LEU A 16 -20.85 -26.70 10.06
C LEU A 16 -21.81 -25.52 9.85
N CYS A 17 -23.13 -25.73 9.94
CA CYS A 17 -24.14 -24.68 9.89
C CYS A 17 -24.03 -23.72 11.07
N LYS A 18 -23.85 -24.20 12.30
CA LYS A 18 -23.66 -23.33 13.46
C LYS A 18 -22.37 -22.53 13.37
N VAL A 19 -21.29 -23.14 12.90
CA VAL A 19 -20.02 -22.47 12.64
C VAL A 19 -20.23 -21.42 11.54
N TYR A 20 -20.82 -21.76 10.40
CA TYR A 20 -21.15 -20.82 9.33
C TYR A 20 -21.99 -19.64 9.84
N LEU A 21 -23.10 -19.91 10.52
CA LEU A 21 -23.94 -18.85 11.08
C LEU A 21 -23.17 -17.99 12.08
N GLY A 22 -22.37 -18.57 12.99
CA GLY A 22 -21.55 -17.79 13.93
C GLY A 22 -20.42 -16.99 13.27
N LEU A 23 -19.89 -17.48 12.14
CA LEU A 23 -18.84 -16.83 11.36
C LEU A 23 -19.37 -15.66 10.52
N PHE A 24 -20.63 -15.74 10.06
CA PHE A 24 -21.19 -14.85 9.04
C PHE A 24 -22.46 -14.09 9.46
N SER A 25 -22.94 -14.22 10.71
CA SER A 25 -24.16 -13.54 11.18
C SER A 25 -23.96 -12.10 11.69
N GLY A 26 -22.72 -11.62 11.76
CA GLY A 26 -22.46 -10.25 12.23
C GLY A 26 -22.90 -9.21 11.20
N SER A 27 -23.92 -8.42 11.50
CA SER A 27 -24.16 -7.15 10.80
C SER A 27 -23.45 -6.03 11.55
N SER A 28 -22.43 -5.43 10.93
CA SER A 28 -21.95 -4.13 11.40
C SER A 28 -23.03 -3.08 11.11
N PRO A 29 -23.24 -2.08 11.99
CA PRO A 29 -24.07 -0.93 11.67
C PRO A 29 -23.64 -0.36 10.31
N ASN A 30 -24.59 -0.08 9.43
CA ASN A 30 -24.28 0.55 8.15
C ASN A 30 -23.78 1.97 8.43
N PRO A 31 -22.50 2.31 8.19
CA PRO A 31 -22.00 3.66 8.42
C PRO A 31 -22.64 4.71 7.50
N PHE A 32 -23.42 4.27 6.50
CA PHE A 32 -24.21 5.10 5.60
C PHE A 32 -25.72 5.04 5.93
N SER A 33 -26.11 4.65 7.15
CA SER A 33 -27.52 4.62 7.56
C SER A 33 -28.13 6.01 7.69
N GLU A 34 -27.31 7.02 7.96
CA GLU A 34 -27.73 8.42 8.00
C GLU A 34 -27.51 9.09 6.64
N ASP A 35 -28.52 9.82 6.17
CA ASP A 35 -28.40 10.60 4.94
C ASP A 35 -27.61 11.89 5.20
N VAL A 36 -26.29 11.80 4.99
CA VAL A 36 -25.36 12.94 5.06
C VAL A 36 -25.12 13.57 3.68
N LYS A 37 -25.93 13.22 2.67
CA LYS A 37 -25.70 13.63 1.27
C LYS A 37 -26.25 15.04 1.06
N ARG A 38 -25.43 15.97 0.55
CA ARG A 38 -25.97 17.18 -0.09
C ARG A 38 -26.55 16.82 -1.47
N PRO A 39 -27.49 17.63 -2.00
CA PRO A 39 -28.02 17.42 -3.34
C PRO A 39 -26.89 17.30 -4.38
N PRO A 40 -27.03 16.43 -5.41
CA PRO A 40 -26.04 16.30 -6.47
C PRO A 40 -25.74 17.65 -7.14
N ALA A 41 -24.46 17.97 -7.27
CA ALA A 41 -23.99 19.12 -8.03
C ALA A 41 -23.56 18.67 -9.45
N PRO A 42 -23.65 19.55 -10.46
CA PRO A 42 -23.16 19.23 -11.80
C PRO A 42 -21.64 18.99 -11.80
N LEU A 43 -21.17 18.15 -12.73
CA LEU A 43 -19.75 17.89 -12.92
C LEU A 43 -19.03 19.19 -13.31
N VAL A 44 -18.00 19.56 -12.56
CA VAL A 44 -17.16 20.74 -12.84
C VAL A 44 -16.15 20.40 -13.93
N THR A 45 -16.43 20.84 -15.16
CA THR A 45 -15.57 20.61 -16.33
C THR A 45 -14.45 21.65 -16.48
N ASP A 46 -14.58 22.81 -15.82
CA ASP A 46 -13.51 23.82 -15.79
C ASP A 46 -12.29 23.33 -14.98
N LYS A 47 -11.13 23.29 -15.63
CA LYS A 47 -9.90 22.72 -15.07
C LYS A 47 -9.35 23.57 -13.93
N GLU A 48 -9.42 24.90 -14.04
CA GLU A 48 -8.88 25.79 -13.02
C GLU A 48 -9.77 25.79 -11.76
N ALA A 49 -11.08 25.68 -11.90
CA ALA A 49 -12.01 25.45 -10.80
C ALA A 49 -11.73 24.12 -10.10
N ARG A 50 -11.51 23.01 -10.83
CA ARG A 50 -11.13 21.72 -10.24
C ARG A 50 -9.81 21.80 -9.47
N LYS A 51 -8.80 22.44 -10.06
CA LYS A 51 -7.49 22.60 -9.44
C LYS A 51 -7.57 23.37 -8.12
N LYS A 52 -8.44 24.38 -7.98
CA LYS A 52 -8.59 25.12 -6.70
C LYS A 52 -9.00 24.22 -5.53
N VAL A 53 -9.71 23.12 -5.79
CA VAL A 53 -10.22 22.21 -4.76
C VAL A 53 -9.25 21.07 -4.46
N LEU A 54 -8.63 20.47 -5.50
CA LEU A 54 -7.87 19.22 -5.36
C LEU A 54 -6.37 19.35 -5.62
N LYS A 55 -5.81 20.56 -5.74
CA LYS A 55 -4.39 20.79 -6.09
C LYS A 55 -3.37 20.09 -5.19
N GLN A 56 -3.74 19.77 -3.96
CA GLN A 56 -2.80 19.41 -2.88
C GLN A 56 -3.00 17.97 -2.35
N GLY A 57 -3.90 17.17 -2.94
CA GLY A 57 -4.24 15.86 -2.37
C GLY A 57 -3.22 14.74 -2.64
N ILE A 58 -2.62 14.71 -3.84
CA ILE A 58 -1.64 13.69 -4.25
C ILE A 58 -0.38 14.42 -4.70
N HIS A 59 0.78 14.01 -4.18
CA HIS A 59 2.07 14.58 -4.53
C HIS A 59 2.68 13.89 -5.76
N TYR A 60 2.76 12.56 -5.73
CA TYR A 60 3.08 11.68 -6.86
C TYR A 60 2.70 10.25 -6.49
N ILE A 61 2.68 9.35 -7.47
CA ILE A 61 2.37 7.92 -7.29
C ILE A 61 3.42 7.07 -8.01
N GLY A 62 3.82 5.95 -7.43
CA GLY A 62 4.73 5.00 -8.07
C GLY A 62 4.00 4.03 -9.00
N ARG A 63 4.75 3.19 -9.70
CA ARG A 63 4.23 2.09 -10.54
C ARG A 63 3.23 2.50 -11.62
N MET A 64 3.40 3.64 -12.28
CA MET A 64 2.51 4.06 -13.39
C MET A 64 3.15 3.92 -14.78
N GLU A 65 4.25 3.16 -14.88
CA GLU A 65 4.81 2.74 -16.16
C GLU A 65 3.80 1.89 -16.96
N GLU A 66 3.92 1.94 -18.29
CA GLU A 66 3.09 1.13 -19.17
C GLU A 66 3.28 -0.37 -18.90
N GLY A 67 2.17 -1.11 -18.82
CA GLY A 67 2.17 -2.54 -18.51
C GLY A 67 2.27 -2.88 -17.01
N SER A 68 2.43 -1.89 -16.12
CA SER A 68 2.40 -2.15 -14.69
C SER A 68 1.01 -2.56 -14.21
N THR A 69 0.94 -3.35 -13.13
CA THR A 69 -0.35 -3.70 -12.50
C THR A 69 -1.06 -2.47 -11.92
N GLY A 70 -0.32 -1.50 -11.39
CA GLY A 70 -0.89 -0.29 -10.82
C GLY A 70 -1.59 0.57 -11.86
N ARG A 71 -0.93 0.79 -13.00
CA ARG A 71 -1.51 1.49 -14.14
C ARG A 71 -2.69 0.73 -14.73
N PHE A 72 -2.57 -0.58 -14.92
CA PHE A 72 -3.67 -1.41 -15.41
C PHE A 72 -4.96 -1.22 -14.57
N ILE A 73 -4.86 -1.26 -13.24
CA ILE A 73 -6.01 -1.07 -12.34
C ILE A 73 -6.61 0.34 -12.51
N LEU A 74 -5.76 1.37 -12.53
CA LEU A 74 -6.24 2.75 -12.67
C LEU A 74 -6.87 3.02 -14.04
N ASP A 75 -6.33 2.42 -15.09
CA ASP A 75 -6.89 2.49 -16.43
C ASP A 75 -8.28 1.85 -16.49
N GLN A 76 -8.55 0.77 -15.73
CA GLN A 76 -9.89 0.18 -15.67
C GLN A 76 -10.93 1.13 -15.06
N ILE A 77 -10.56 1.88 -14.01
CA ILE A 77 -11.52 2.77 -13.32
C ILE A 77 -11.61 4.16 -13.95
N THR A 78 -10.74 4.47 -14.90
CA THR A 78 -10.71 5.76 -15.61
C THR A 78 -10.84 5.64 -17.13
N GLU A 79 -11.15 4.44 -17.64
CA GLU A 79 -11.19 4.11 -19.08
C GLU A 79 -9.90 4.51 -19.83
N GLY A 80 -8.76 4.35 -19.17
CA GLY A 80 -7.44 4.68 -19.72
C GLY A 80 -7.26 6.16 -20.07
N GLN A 81 -8.10 7.05 -19.53
CA GLN A 81 -8.04 8.48 -19.85
C GLN A 81 -6.94 9.22 -19.09
N LEU A 82 -6.34 8.61 -18.06
CA LEU A 82 -5.23 9.21 -17.33
C LEU A 82 -3.92 9.06 -18.11
N ASP A 83 -3.33 10.19 -18.46
CA ASP A 83 -1.96 10.25 -18.95
C ASP A 83 -1.00 10.49 -17.78
N TRP A 84 -0.05 9.58 -17.58
CA TRP A 84 0.92 9.61 -16.48
C TRP A 84 2.27 10.11 -16.97
N ALA A 85 2.72 11.24 -16.43
CA ALA A 85 4.06 11.76 -16.68
C ALA A 85 5.04 11.25 -15.61
N PRO A 86 6.18 10.65 -15.98
CA PRO A 86 7.23 10.33 -15.01
C PRO A 86 7.83 11.63 -14.45
N LEU A 87 8.22 11.61 -13.18
CA LEU A 87 9.02 12.67 -12.58
C LEU A 87 10.48 12.60 -13.05
N SER A 88 11.22 13.68 -12.80
CA SER A 88 12.68 13.68 -13.01
C SER A 88 13.37 12.60 -12.16
N SER A 89 14.56 12.20 -12.58
CA SER A 89 15.45 11.37 -11.76
C SER A 89 16.69 12.22 -11.39
N PRO A 90 17.01 12.40 -10.10
CA PRO A 90 16.30 11.88 -8.93
C PRO A 90 14.90 12.50 -8.76
N PHE A 91 13.97 11.71 -8.21
CA PHE A 91 12.59 12.15 -7.98
C PHE A 91 12.39 12.75 -6.58
N ASP A 92 13.22 12.32 -5.62
CA ASP A 92 13.33 12.92 -4.29
C ASP A 92 14.81 13.14 -3.94
N ILE A 93 15.08 14.15 -3.11
CA ILE A 93 16.42 14.39 -2.56
C ILE A 93 16.27 14.59 -1.06
N MET A 94 16.77 13.63 -0.28
CA MET A 94 16.83 13.79 1.17
C MET A 94 18.05 14.64 1.53
N VAL A 95 17.84 15.65 2.36
CA VAL A 95 18.89 16.55 2.83
C VAL A 95 19.07 16.35 4.33
N LEU A 96 20.30 16.04 4.74
CA LEU A 96 20.70 16.04 6.15
C LEU A 96 21.65 17.21 6.39
N GLU A 97 21.25 18.13 7.27
CA GLU A 97 22.11 19.18 7.77
C GLU A 97 22.74 18.72 9.10
N GLY A 98 24.06 18.83 9.19
CA GLY A 98 24.78 18.48 10.40
C GLY A 98 26.02 19.36 10.61
N PRO A 99 26.79 19.10 11.68
CA PRO A 99 28.01 19.86 12.00
C PRO A 99 29.05 19.85 10.87
N ASN A 100 29.04 18.79 10.06
CA ASN A 100 29.96 18.59 8.93
C ASN A 100 29.42 19.16 7.60
N GLY A 101 28.36 19.96 7.65
CA GLY A 101 27.72 20.57 6.49
C GLY A 101 26.49 19.82 5.99
N ARG A 102 25.99 20.27 4.83
CA ARG A 102 24.80 19.75 4.16
C ARG A 102 25.18 18.53 3.32
N LYS A 103 24.51 17.39 3.57
CA LYS A 103 24.63 16.16 2.77
C LYS A 103 23.33 15.90 2.01
N GLU A 104 23.45 15.49 0.76
CA GLU A 104 22.32 15.16 -0.10
C GLU A 104 22.35 13.68 -0.51
N TYR A 105 21.18 13.04 -0.42
CA TYR A 105 20.93 11.66 -0.80
C TYR A 105 19.82 11.63 -1.87
N PRO A 106 20.18 11.66 -3.16
CA PRO A 106 19.22 11.61 -4.24
C PRO A 106 18.61 10.20 -4.38
N MET A 107 17.30 10.14 -4.58
CA MET A 107 16.52 8.92 -4.83
C MET A 107 16.26 8.82 -6.32
N TYR A 108 17.03 7.97 -7.00
CA TYR A 108 16.95 7.82 -8.45
C TYR A 108 15.80 6.90 -8.85
N SER A 109 15.14 7.22 -9.97
CA SER A 109 14.14 6.34 -10.58
C SER A 109 14.82 5.12 -11.22
N GLY A 110 14.28 3.93 -10.96
CA GLY A 110 14.71 2.66 -11.53
C GLY A 110 15.54 1.85 -10.52
N GLU A 111 15.17 0.58 -10.29
CA GLU A 111 15.77 -0.26 -9.23
C GLU A 111 17.30 -0.23 -9.22
N LYS A 112 17.95 -0.40 -10.38
CA LYS A 112 19.42 -0.41 -10.46
C LYS A 112 20.03 0.93 -10.06
N ALA A 113 19.46 2.04 -10.55
CA ALA A 113 19.97 3.38 -10.26
C ALA A 113 19.71 3.77 -8.79
N TYR A 114 18.54 3.39 -8.26
CA TYR A 114 18.18 3.57 -6.85
C TYR A 114 19.19 2.90 -5.92
N ILE A 115 19.47 1.61 -6.15
CA ILE A 115 20.42 0.84 -5.33
C ILE A 115 21.84 1.40 -5.46
N GLN A 116 22.28 1.67 -6.70
CA GLN A 116 23.62 2.17 -6.96
C GLN A 116 23.85 3.54 -6.31
N GLY A 117 22.88 4.45 -6.41
CA GLY A 117 22.97 5.78 -5.78
C GLY A 117 23.08 5.71 -4.26
N LEU A 118 22.39 4.77 -3.60
CA LEU A 118 22.55 4.53 -2.16
C LEU A 118 23.95 4.00 -1.84
N LYS A 119 24.45 3.03 -2.61
CA LYS A 119 25.78 2.44 -2.38
C LYS A 119 26.91 3.46 -2.56
N GLU A 120 26.81 4.34 -3.54
CA GLU A 120 27.77 5.43 -3.74
C GLU A 120 27.87 6.38 -2.54
N LYS A 121 26.75 6.60 -1.83
CA LYS A 121 26.71 7.41 -0.61
C LYS A 121 27.14 6.64 0.64
N PHE A 122 27.05 5.31 0.63
CA PHE A 122 27.36 4.42 1.75
C PHE A 122 28.25 3.24 1.34
N PRO A 123 29.49 3.49 0.87
CA PRO A 123 30.36 2.43 0.32
C PRO A 123 30.77 1.38 1.34
N GLN A 124 30.71 1.68 2.65
CA GLN A 124 30.99 0.70 3.70
C GLN A 124 29.77 -0.14 4.10
N GLU A 125 28.56 0.24 3.65
CA GLU A 125 27.30 -0.41 4.03
C GLU A 125 26.59 -1.06 2.83
N GLU A 126 27.29 -1.29 1.71
CA GLU A 126 26.69 -1.87 0.50
C GLU A 126 26.01 -3.21 0.76
N ALA A 127 26.63 -4.08 1.56
CA ALA A 127 26.07 -5.37 1.93
C ALA A 127 24.80 -5.25 2.79
N ILE A 128 24.67 -4.17 3.57
CA ILE A 128 23.48 -3.87 4.36
C ILE A 128 22.37 -3.38 3.43
N ILE A 129 22.69 -2.50 2.47
CA ILE A 129 21.77 -2.03 1.43
C ILE A 129 21.22 -3.20 0.61
N ASP A 130 22.08 -4.12 0.16
CA ASP A 130 21.64 -5.29 -0.61
C ASP A 130 20.67 -6.18 0.19
N LYS A 131 20.96 -6.41 1.47
CA LYS A 131 20.09 -7.16 2.38
C LYS A 131 18.75 -6.45 2.58
N TYR A 132 18.78 -5.14 2.81
CA TYR A 132 17.59 -4.30 2.96
C TYR A 132 16.70 -4.36 1.72
N ILE A 133 17.26 -4.15 0.53
CA ILE A 133 16.50 -4.17 -0.73
C ILE A 133 15.91 -5.55 -1.01
N LYS A 134 16.69 -6.62 -0.78
CA LYS A 134 16.18 -7.99 -0.88
C LYS A 134 15.00 -8.20 0.07
N LEU A 135 15.12 -7.74 1.31
CA LEU A 135 14.07 -7.86 2.32
C LEU A 135 12.81 -7.07 1.92
N VAL A 136 12.96 -5.82 1.44
CA VAL A 136 11.88 -5.00 0.90
C VAL A 136 11.12 -5.74 -0.20
N LYS A 137 11.82 -6.34 -1.17
CA LYS A 137 11.20 -7.07 -2.29
C LYS A 137 10.46 -8.32 -1.81
N VAL A 138 11.08 -9.13 -0.96
CA VAL A 138 10.47 -10.35 -0.40
C VAL A 138 9.21 -10.00 0.39
N VAL A 139 9.29 -9.03 1.30
CA VAL A 139 8.16 -8.60 2.13
C VAL A 139 7.03 -8.05 1.26
N SER A 140 7.33 -7.14 0.34
CA SER A 140 6.32 -6.52 -0.51
C SER A 140 5.61 -7.51 -1.42
N SER A 141 6.32 -8.53 -1.94
CA SER A 141 5.71 -9.59 -2.75
C SER A 141 4.68 -10.42 -1.99
N GLY A 142 4.72 -10.40 -0.65
CA GLY A 142 3.79 -11.11 0.23
C GLY A 142 2.50 -10.35 0.56
N ALA A 143 2.30 -9.11 0.10
CA ALA A 143 1.07 -8.36 0.37
C ALA A 143 -0.24 -9.05 -0.08
N PRO A 144 -0.29 -9.81 -1.19
CA PRO A 144 -1.48 -10.59 -1.54
C PRO A 144 -1.95 -11.54 -0.43
N HIS A 145 -1.05 -12.08 0.40
CA HIS A 145 -1.46 -12.91 1.53
C HIS A 145 -2.37 -12.15 2.50
N ALA A 146 -2.07 -10.88 2.80
CA ALA A 146 -2.91 -10.06 3.69
C ALA A 146 -4.26 -9.73 3.06
N ILE A 147 -4.31 -9.54 1.73
CA ILE A 147 -5.56 -9.34 0.99
C ILE A 147 -6.41 -10.61 1.02
N LEU A 148 -5.80 -11.79 0.82
CA LEU A 148 -6.50 -13.08 0.87
C LEU A 148 -7.19 -13.33 2.21
N LEU A 149 -6.61 -12.86 3.33
CA LEU A 149 -7.24 -12.96 4.64
C LEU A 149 -8.57 -12.22 4.75
N LYS A 150 -8.83 -11.19 3.92
CA LYS A 150 -10.11 -10.45 3.90
C LYS A 150 -11.26 -11.26 3.33
N PHE A 151 -10.99 -12.37 2.63
CA PHE A 151 -12.00 -13.30 2.12
C PHE A 151 -12.28 -14.45 3.08
N LEU A 152 -11.49 -14.60 4.15
CA LEU A 152 -11.69 -15.64 5.15
C LEU A 152 -12.58 -15.14 6.29
N PRO A 153 -13.38 -16.03 6.91
CA PRO A 153 -14.13 -15.67 8.09
C PRO A 153 -13.23 -15.25 9.26
N LEU A 154 -13.63 -14.22 10.01
CA LEU A 154 -12.79 -13.63 11.05
C LEU A 154 -12.28 -14.67 12.09
N PRO A 155 -13.13 -15.58 12.64
CA PRO A 155 -12.63 -16.58 13.58
C PRO A 155 -11.61 -17.58 12.99
N VAL A 156 -11.66 -17.87 11.69
CA VAL A 156 -10.64 -18.68 11.01
C VAL A 156 -9.31 -17.92 11.01
N VAL A 157 -9.31 -16.64 10.63
CA VAL A 157 -8.11 -15.80 10.65
C VAL A 157 -7.55 -15.68 12.07
N GLN A 158 -8.41 -15.50 13.07
CA GLN A 158 -7.99 -15.44 14.48
C GLN A 158 -7.36 -16.74 14.95
N LEU A 159 -7.89 -17.90 14.56
CA LEU A 159 -7.29 -19.20 14.88
C LEU A 159 -5.92 -19.35 14.23
N LEU A 160 -5.79 -19.04 12.93
CA LEU A 160 -4.52 -19.09 12.22
C LEU A 160 -3.45 -18.17 12.85
N ASN A 161 -3.88 -16.99 13.31
CA ASN A 161 -3.01 -16.05 14.01
C ASN A 161 -2.56 -16.59 15.37
N ARG A 162 -3.48 -17.13 16.18
CA ARG A 162 -3.17 -17.72 17.49
C ARG A 162 -2.21 -18.91 17.38
N CYS A 163 -2.32 -19.70 16.33
CA CYS A 163 -1.41 -20.81 16.05
C CYS A 163 -0.05 -20.35 15.46
N GLY A 164 0.15 -19.05 15.23
CA GLY A 164 1.38 -18.50 14.62
C GLY A 164 1.57 -18.86 13.15
N LEU A 165 0.57 -19.45 12.49
CA LEU A 165 0.69 -19.92 11.11
C LEU A 165 0.80 -18.75 10.12
N LEU A 166 0.13 -17.64 10.41
CA LEU A 166 0.14 -16.46 9.55
C LEU A 166 1.54 -15.87 9.38
N THR A 167 2.25 -15.65 10.49
CA THR A 167 3.60 -15.08 10.46
C THR A 167 4.66 -16.10 10.02
N ARG A 168 4.44 -17.39 10.29
CA ARG A 168 5.35 -18.47 9.88
C ARG A 168 5.51 -18.58 8.37
N PHE A 169 4.43 -18.38 7.61
CA PHE A 169 4.39 -18.64 6.17
C PHE A 169 4.27 -17.38 5.31
N SER A 170 4.09 -16.20 5.92
CA SER A 170 4.02 -14.93 5.20
C SER A 170 5.09 -13.96 5.69
N PRO A 171 6.14 -13.70 4.87
CA PRO A 171 7.12 -12.66 5.17
C PRO A 171 6.48 -11.29 5.42
N PHE A 172 5.38 -10.99 4.71
CA PHE A 172 4.63 -9.75 4.89
C PHE A 172 3.97 -9.66 6.28
N LEU A 173 3.29 -10.72 6.71
CA LEU A 173 2.64 -10.73 8.03
C LEU A 173 3.67 -10.76 9.14
N GLN A 174 4.79 -11.47 8.96
CA GLN A 174 5.88 -11.41 9.93
C GLN A 174 6.48 -10.00 10.05
N ALA A 175 6.78 -9.36 8.93
CA ALA A 175 7.25 -7.98 8.89
C ALA A 175 6.25 -6.96 9.45
N SER A 176 4.96 -7.31 9.56
CA SER A 176 3.95 -6.45 10.19
C SER A 176 4.07 -6.39 11.72
N THR A 177 4.79 -7.34 12.32
CA THR A 177 5.00 -7.43 13.78
C THR A 177 6.25 -6.71 14.26
N GLN A 178 7.05 -6.15 13.36
CA GLN A 178 8.30 -5.46 13.66
C GLN A 178 8.23 -4.02 13.16
N SER A 179 8.79 -3.11 13.95
CA SER A 179 8.95 -1.72 13.53
C SER A 179 10.07 -1.58 12.49
N LEU A 180 10.00 -0.54 11.66
CA LEU A 180 11.06 -0.17 10.74
C LEU A 180 12.39 0.05 11.47
N ALA A 181 12.36 0.75 12.60
CA ALA A 181 13.55 1.01 13.41
C ALA A 181 14.24 -0.28 13.87
N GLU A 182 13.48 -1.26 14.39
CA GLU A 182 14.02 -2.56 14.81
C GLU A 182 14.66 -3.31 13.64
N VAL A 183 14.01 -3.33 12.48
CA VAL A 183 14.54 -4.03 11.30
C VAL A 183 15.84 -3.40 10.82
N LEU A 184 15.91 -2.07 10.72
CA LEU A 184 17.13 -1.40 10.29
C LEU A 184 18.28 -1.55 11.31
N GLN A 185 17.96 -1.54 12.61
CA GLN A 185 18.94 -1.83 13.65
C GLN A 185 19.46 -3.26 13.57
N GLN A 186 18.59 -4.25 13.36
CA GLN A 186 18.95 -5.66 13.20
C GLN A 186 19.83 -5.90 11.95
N LEU A 187 19.64 -5.11 10.89
CA LEU A 187 20.50 -5.13 9.72
C LEU A 187 21.89 -4.53 9.97
N GLY A 188 22.09 -3.83 11.09
CA GLY A 188 23.34 -3.19 11.46
C GLY A 188 23.59 -1.85 10.75
N ALA A 189 22.54 -1.20 10.24
CA ALA A 189 22.66 0.08 9.55
C ALA A 189 23.12 1.20 10.49
N SER A 190 24.02 2.06 10.03
CA SER A 190 24.42 3.28 10.73
C SER A 190 23.24 4.23 10.96
N SER A 191 23.30 5.12 11.95
CA SER A 191 22.22 6.08 12.19
C SER A 191 21.92 6.97 10.98
N GLU A 192 22.96 7.28 10.18
CA GLU A 192 22.81 8.06 8.93
C GLU A 192 22.08 7.24 7.87
N LEU A 193 22.46 5.98 7.66
CA LEU A 193 21.76 5.08 6.72
C LEU A 193 20.32 4.81 7.18
N GLN A 194 20.08 4.66 8.48
CA GLN A 194 18.72 4.51 9.03
C GLN A 194 17.85 5.72 8.70
N ALA A 195 18.37 6.93 8.86
CA ALA A 195 17.66 8.15 8.50
C ALA A 195 17.34 8.21 7.00
N VAL A 196 18.32 7.85 6.15
CA VAL A 196 18.13 7.82 4.69
C VAL A 196 17.11 6.76 4.27
N LEU A 197 17.22 5.52 4.74
CA LEU A 197 16.31 4.44 4.36
C LEU A 197 14.89 4.64 4.89
N SER A 198 14.70 5.48 5.91
CA SER A 198 13.39 5.79 6.48
C SER A 198 12.76 7.08 5.98
N TYR A 199 13.40 7.82 5.05
CA TYR A 199 12.98 9.18 4.67
C TYR A 199 11.51 9.30 4.22
N ILE A 200 10.94 8.25 3.63
CA ILE A 200 9.56 8.23 3.14
C ILE A 200 8.51 8.14 4.25
N PHE A 201 8.88 8.08 5.53
CA PHE A 201 7.90 7.92 6.61
C PHE A 201 6.73 8.93 6.63
N PRO A 202 6.89 10.20 6.17
CA PRO A 202 5.77 11.13 6.08
C PRO A 202 4.64 10.67 5.15
N THR A 203 4.92 9.78 4.20
CA THR A 203 3.90 9.24 3.27
C THR A 203 2.87 8.34 3.95
N TYR A 204 3.21 7.75 5.11
CA TYR A 204 2.28 6.99 5.95
C TYR A 204 2.09 7.57 7.36
N GLY A 205 2.66 8.76 7.63
CA GLY A 205 2.32 9.60 8.77
C GLY A 205 2.78 9.14 10.15
N VAL A 206 3.67 8.15 10.25
CA VAL A 206 4.18 7.62 11.53
C VAL A 206 5.70 7.46 11.49
N THR A 207 6.38 7.64 12.63
CA THR A 207 7.85 7.57 12.70
C THR A 207 8.35 6.12 12.62
N PRO A 208 9.65 5.90 12.32
CA PRO A 208 10.20 4.55 12.14
C PRO A 208 10.02 3.58 13.31
N SER A 209 9.94 4.08 14.55
CA SER A 209 9.69 3.27 15.76
C SER A 209 8.25 2.76 15.87
N HIS A 210 7.32 3.38 15.15
CA HIS A 210 5.89 3.05 15.18
C HIS A 210 5.35 2.59 13.82
N SER A 211 6.21 2.49 12.82
CA SER A 211 5.86 2.04 11.47
C SER A 211 6.12 0.56 11.33
N ALA A 212 5.12 -0.22 10.96
CA ALA A 212 5.33 -1.62 10.59
C ALA A 212 6.25 -1.71 9.36
N PHE A 213 7.28 -2.57 9.42
CA PHE A 213 8.23 -2.72 8.30
C PHE A 213 7.52 -3.21 7.02
N SER A 214 6.45 -3.98 7.14
CA SER A 214 5.64 -4.44 6.00
C SER A 214 5.04 -3.29 5.17
N MET A 215 4.51 -2.26 5.84
CA MET A 215 3.96 -1.07 5.17
C MET A 215 5.05 -0.22 4.55
N HIS A 216 6.17 -0.06 5.25
CA HIS A 216 7.33 0.65 4.72
C HIS A 216 7.87 -0.02 3.45
N ALA A 217 8.08 -1.34 3.48
CA ALA A 217 8.55 -2.11 2.34
C ALA A 217 7.64 -1.93 1.11
N LEU A 218 6.32 -1.95 1.30
CA LEU A 218 5.38 -1.74 0.20
C LEU A 218 5.60 -0.41 -0.52
N LEU A 219 5.78 0.68 0.23
CA LEU A 219 5.97 1.99 -0.36
C LEU A 219 7.35 2.15 -1.00
N VAL A 220 8.41 1.62 -0.38
CA VAL A 220 9.75 1.62 -1.00
C VAL A 220 9.70 0.89 -2.35
N ASN A 221 9.10 -0.30 -2.37
CA ASN A 221 8.95 -1.09 -3.60
C ASN A 221 7.97 -0.45 -4.61
N HIS A 222 7.07 0.42 -4.15
CA HIS A 222 6.17 1.19 -5.00
C HIS A 222 6.90 2.32 -5.73
N TYR A 223 7.81 3.02 -5.04
CA TYR A 223 8.54 4.17 -5.60
C TYR A 223 9.91 3.84 -6.20
N MET A 224 10.36 2.58 -6.13
CA MET A 224 11.70 2.18 -6.61
C MET A 224 11.93 2.43 -8.12
N GLU A 225 10.87 2.33 -8.93
CA GLU A 225 10.90 2.67 -10.36
C GLU A 225 10.71 4.18 -10.63
N GLY A 226 10.51 4.98 -9.58
CA GLY A 226 10.27 6.42 -9.65
C GLY A 226 8.84 6.83 -9.32
N GLY A 227 8.62 8.13 -9.29
CA GLY A 227 7.30 8.75 -9.14
C GLY A 227 6.70 9.21 -10.46
N PHE A 228 5.38 9.24 -10.52
CA PHE A 228 4.58 9.69 -11.65
C PHE A 228 3.51 10.67 -11.18
N TYR A 229 3.12 11.58 -12.07
CA TYR A 229 2.07 12.55 -11.82
C TYR A 229 1.11 12.61 -13.01
N PRO A 230 -0.21 12.65 -12.80
CA PRO A 230 -1.15 12.69 -13.91
C PRO A 230 -1.06 14.05 -14.60
N ARG A 231 -0.95 14.04 -15.93
CA ARG A 231 -0.95 15.27 -16.71
C ARG A 231 -2.26 16.00 -16.49
N GLY A 232 -2.17 17.26 -16.07
CA GLY A 232 -3.34 18.07 -15.75
C GLY A 232 -3.67 18.16 -14.26
N GLY A 233 -3.05 17.34 -13.41
CA GLY A 233 -3.19 17.39 -11.97
C GLY A 233 -3.96 16.22 -11.37
N SER A 234 -3.82 16.03 -10.07
CA SER A 234 -4.51 15.00 -9.28
C SER A 234 -6.04 14.99 -9.46
N SER A 235 -6.64 16.14 -9.78
CA SER A 235 -8.08 16.24 -10.04
C SER A 235 -8.55 15.42 -11.25
N GLU A 236 -7.66 15.10 -12.19
CA GLU A 236 -8.01 14.30 -13.36
C GLU A 236 -8.42 12.88 -12.97
N ILE A 237 -7.87 12.33 -11.88
CA ILE A 237 -8.24 10.99 -11.37
C ILE A 237 -9.73 10.96 -11.03
N ALA A 238 -10.20 11.89 -10.19
CA ALA A 238 -11.61 11.97 -9.84
C ALA A 238 -12.47 12.31 -11.07
N PHE A 239 -12.03 13.27 -11.89
CA PHE A 239 -12.75 13.70 -13.09
C PHE A 239 -13.02 12.55 -14.06
N HIS A 240 -12.05 11.68 -14.31
CA HIS A 240 -12.22 10.53 -15.22
C HIS A 240 -12.90 9.31 -14.56
N THR A 241 -12.88 9.20 -13.24
CA THR A 241 -13.60 8.14 -12.51
C THR A 241 -15.12 8.39 -12.45
N ILE A 242 -15.55 9.66 -12.33
CA ILE A 242 -16.98 10.02 -12.17
C ILE A 242 -17.88 9.46 -13.29
N PRO A 243 -17.56 9.63 -14.60
CA PRO A 243 -18.39 9.12 -15.68
C PRO A 243 -18.52 7.60 -15.67
N VAL A 244 -17.47 6.88 -15.27
CA VAL A 244 -17.47 5.41 -15.16
C VAL A 244 -18.48 4.97 -14.09
N ILE A 245 -18.46 5.61 -12.92
CA ILE A 245 -19.42 5.36 -11.84
C ILE A 245 -20.86 5.62 -12.31
N GLN A 246 -21.10 6.76 -12.96
CA GLN A 246 -22.44 7.18 -13.38
C GLN A 246 -23.02 6.26 -14.46
N ARG A 247 -22.20 5.84 -15.44
CA ARG A 247 -22.65 4.87 -16.47
C ARG A 247 -22.95 3.49 -15.91
N ALA A 248 -22.29 3.09 -14.83
CA ALA A 248 -22.58 1.84 -14.11
C ALA A 248 -23.86 1.93 -13.24
N GLY A 249 -24.60 3.06 -13.29
CA GLY A 249 -25.80 3.29 -12.48
C GLY A 249 -25.50 3.79 -11.06
N GLY A 250 -24.25 4.08 -10.73
CA GLY A 250 -23.85 4.70 -9.47
C GLY A 250 -24.08 6.22 -9.47
N ALA A 251 -23.93 6.83 -8.30
CA ALA A 251 -23.98 8.28 -8.13
C ALA A 251 -22.73 8.77 -7.41
N VAL A 252 -22.19 9.91 -7.83
CA VAL A 252 -21.13 10.61 -7.11
C VAL A 252 -21.74 11.79 -6.40
N LEU A 253 -21.64 11.77 -5.08
CA LEU A 253 -22.21 12.77 -4.20
C LEU A 253 -21.03 13.47 -3.57
N THR A 254 -20.91 14.75 -3.85
CA THR A 254 -19.86 15.58 -3.27
C THR A 254 -20.40 16.24 -2.03
#